data_AF-A0A6P0YSX1-F1
#
_entry.id   AF-A0A6P0YSX1-F1
#
_cell.length_a   1.000
_cell.length_b   1.000
_cell.length_c   1.000
_cell.angle_alpha   90.00
_cell.angle_beta   90.00
_cell.angle_gamma   90.00
#
_symmetry.space_group_name_H-M   'P 1'
#
loop_
_entity.id
_entity.type
_entity.pdbx_description
1 polymer ?
#
loop_
_entity_poly.entity_id
_entity_poly.type
_entity_poly.pdbx_seq_one_letter_code
_entity_poly.pdbx_strand_id
1 'polypeptide(L)'
;MPQYDVYGLGNALVDIECEVTPDVLQELDIEKGVMTLLDEDSQNKIVQHLDGTTFKQACGGSAANTVIAVKQFGGNAFYSCKVASDETGQFYAKDLKDCGVDTNLDSHPLEEGISGKCLVFITPDADRTMNTFLGISK
;
A
#
# COMPACT_ATOMS: atom_id res chain seq x y z
N MET A 1 -8.87 30.16 -10.19
CA MET A 1 -8.30 28.91 -10.74
C MET A 1 -8.60 27.80 -9.74
N PRO A 2 -8.87 26.56 -10.19
CA PRO A 2 -9.07 25.44 -9.27
C PRO A 2 -7.81 25.23 -8.41
N GLN A 3 -8.00 24.80 -7.16
CA GLN A 3 -6.90 24.57 -6.23
C GLN A 3 -6.06 23.33 -6.60
N TYR A 4 -6.69 22.33 -7.24
CA TYR A 4 -6.09 21.06 -7.63
C TYR A 4 -6.38 20.75 -9.09
N ASP A 5 -5.41 20.16 -9.78
CA ASP A 5 -5.52 19.65 -11.15
C ASP A 5 -6.14 18.24 -11.15
N VAL A 6 -5.80 17.43 -10.14
CA VAL A 6 -6.28 16.05 -9.99
C VAL A 6 -6.74 15.80 -8.56
N TYR A 7 -7.88 15.13 -8.42
CA TYR A 7 -8.38 14.61 -7.15
C TYR A 7 -8.45 13.08 -7.25
N GLY A 8 -7.68 12.39 -6.40
CA GLY A 8 -7.70 10.93 -6.31
C GLY A 8 -8.52 10.46 -5.10
N LEU A 9 -9.16 9.32 -5.27
CA LEU A 9 -9.79 8.55 -4.20
C LEU A 9 -9.37 7.09 -4.36
N GLY A 10 -8.95 6.45 -3.28
CA GLY A 10 -8.62 5.03 -3.34
C GLY A 10 -8.24 4.44 -1.98
N ASN A 11 -7.98 3.14 -2.00
CA ASN A 11 -7.52 2.41 -0.83
C ASN A 11 -6.07 2.80 -0.53
N ALA A 12 -5.83 3.27 0.69
CA ALA A 12 -4.48 3.44 1.20
C ALA A 12 -3.93 2.08 1.62
N LEU A 13 -2.88 1.65 0.93
CA LEU A 13 -2.19 0.39 1.19
C LEU A 13 -0.72 0.71 1.40
N VAL A 14 -0.13 0.27 2.51
CA VAL A 14 1.33 0.23 2.58
C VAL A 14 1.79 -0.97 1.77
N ASP A 15 2.57 -0.70 0.73
CA ASP A 15 3.21 -1.75 -0.07
C ASP A 15 4.40 -2.26 0.73
N ILE A 16 4.44 -3.57 0.96
CA ILE A 16 5.50 -4.30 1.65
C ILE A 16 6.14 -5.20 0.60
N GLU A 17 7.24 -4.72 0.02
CA GLU A 17 7.94 -5.38 -1.08
C GLU A 17 8.99 -6.35 -0.54
N CYS A 18 9.01 -7.57 -1.08
CA CYS A 18 10.11 -8.51 -0.90
C CYS A 18 10.42 -9.27 -2.19
N GLU A 19 11.70 -9.57 -2.39
CA GLU A 19 12.16 -10.41 -3.48
C GLU A 19 12.04 -11.88 -3.07
N VAL A 20 11.40 -12.70 -3.92
CA VAL A 20 11.17 -14.13 -3.66
C VAL A 20 11.38 -14.94 -4.94
N THR A 21 11.58 -16.25 -4.81
CA THR A 21 11.61 -17.16 -5.96
C THR A 21 10.19 -17.63 -6.31
N PRO A 22 9.95 -18.09 -7.55
CA PRO A 22 8.68 -18.76 -7.89
C PRO A 22 8.36 -19.97 -7.00
N ASP A 23 9.38 -20.67 -6.49
CA ASP A 23 9.20 -21.80 -5.57
C ASP A 23 8.58 -21.36 -4.24
N VAL A 24 8.99 -20.21 -3.69
CA VAL A 24 8.40 -19.63 -2.47
C VAL A 24 6.92 -19.28 -2.67
N LEU A 25 6.55 -18.76 -3.85
CA LEU A 25 5.13 -18.51 -4.18
C LEU A 25 4.33 -19.82 -4.18
N GLN A 26 4.91 -20.88 -4.73
CA GLN A 26 4.28 -22.20 -4.75
C GLN A 26 4.14 -22.81 -3.34
N GLU A 27 5.15 -22.66 -2.48
CA GLU A 27 5.13 -23.10 -1.07
C GLU A 27 4.04 -22.39 -0.25
N LEU A 28 3.73 -21.15 -0.60
CA LEU A 28 2.70 -20.32 0.03
C LEU A 28 1.31 -20.44 -0.61
N ASP A 29 1.15 -21.27 -1.65
CA ASP A 29 -0.08 -21.39 -2.45
C ASP A 29 -0.54 -20.05 -3.07
N ILE A 30 0.41 -19.27 -3.56
CA ILE A 30 0.18 -17.95 -4.16
C ILE A 30 0.30 -18.05 -5.69
N GLU A 31 -0.77 -17.71 -6.40
CA GLU A 31 -0.77 -17.61 -7.86
C GLU A 31 0.07 -16.42 -8.33
N LYS A 32 1.03 -16.67 -9.22
CA LYS A 32 1.95 -15.64 -9.74
C LYS A 32 1.23 -14.65 -10.67
N GLY A 33 1.57 -13.37 -10.56
CA GLY A 33 1.21 -12.31 -11.50
C GLY A 33 -0.19 -11.73 -11.32
N VAL A 34 -0.90 -12.11 -10.26
CA VAL A 34 -2.25 -11.61 -9.95
C VAL A 34 -2.28 -10.82 -8.65
N MET A 35 -3.40 -10.14 -8.42
CA MET A 35 -3.74 -9.54 -7.13
C MET A 35 -4.82 -10.37 -6.44
N THR A 36 -4.52 -10.82 -5.23
CA THR A 36 -5.41 -11.63 -4.40
C THR A 36 -5.78 -10.86 -3.13
N LEU A 37 -7.07 -10.82 -2.83
CA LEU A 37 -7.56 -10.27 -1.56
C LEU A 37 -7.40 -11.31 -0.45
N LEU A 38 -6.84 -10.87 0.69
CA LEU A 38 -6.63 -11.68 1.87
C LEU A 38 -7.39 -11.10 3.07
N ASP A 39 -7.69 -11.97 4.03
CA ASP A 39 -7.98 -11.55 5.39
C ASP A 39 -6.69 -11.36 6.20
N GLU A 40 -6.85 -10.82 7.40
CA GLU A 40 -5.72 -10.50 8.29
C GLU A 40 -4.93 -11.75 8.68
N ASP A 41 -5.62 -12.84 9.01
CA ASP A 41 -5.01 -14.10 9.44
C ASP A 41 -4.14 -14.71 8.33
N SER A 42 -4.63 -14.68 7.08
CA SER A 42 -3.90 -15.17 5.91
C SER A 42 -2.66 -14.31 5.64
N GLN A 43 -2.78 -12.98 5.73
CA GLN A 43 -1.63 -12.09 5.59
C GLN A 43 -0.59 -12.34 6.68
N ASN A 44 -1.02 -12.50 7.94
CA ASN A 44 -0.13 -12.77 9.06
C ASN A 44 0.63 -14.09 8.92
N LYS A 45 -0.01 -15.15 8.41
CA LYS A 45 0.65 -16.43 8.11
C LYS A 45 1.76 -16.27 7.07
N ILE A 46 1.51 -15.51 6.01
CA ILE A 46 2.50 -15.25 4.96
C ILE A 46 3.69 -14.48 5.54
N VAL A 47 3.43 -13.42 6.30
CA VAL A 47 4.48 -12.63 6.95
C VAL A 47 5.32 -13.48 7.91
N GLN A 48 4.70 -14.37 8.69
CA GLN A 48 5.40 -15.31 9.57
C GLN A 48 6.27 -16.31 8.81
N HIS A 49 5.81 -16.80 7.65
CA HIS A 49 6.59 -17.70 6.83
C HIS A 49 7.84 -17.04 6.24
N LEU A 50 7.78 -15.72 6.02
CA LEU A 50 8.86 -14.91 5.47
C LEU A 50 9.76 -14.29 6.54
N ASP A 51 9.70 -14.79 7.78
CA ASP A 51 10.52 -14.29 8.89
C ASP A 51 12.02 -14.32 8.54
N GLY A 52 12.72 -13.23 8.86
CA GLY A 52 14.12 -13.00 8.47
C GLY A 52 14.33 -12.42 7.06
N THR A 53 13.27 -12.22 6.26
CA THR A 53 13.37 -11.51 4.97
C THR A 53 13.43 -10.01 5.17
N THR A 54 14.24 -9.31 4.37
CA THR A 54 14.24 -7.84 4.36
C THR A 54 13.06 -7.33 3.56
N PHE A 55 12.23 -6.51 4.18
CA PHE A 55 11.10 -5.85 3.52
C PHE A 55 11.42 -4.38 3.24
N LYS A 56 10.99 -3.90 2.08
CA LYS A 56 10.92 -2.48 1.79
C LYS A 56 9.47 -2.01 1.90
N GLN A 57 9.27 -0.85 2.53
CA GLN A 57 7.94 -0.28 2.71
C GLN A 57 7.83 1.07 1.98
N ALA A 58 6.66 1.32 1.40
CA ALA A 58 6.29 2.61 0.82
C ALA A 58 4.77 2.79 0.89
N CYS A 59 4.29 4.04 0.89
CA CYS A 59 2.88 4.28 0.62
C CYS A 59 2.56 3.83 -0.82
N GLY A 60 1.59 2.93 -0.92
CA GLY A 60 1.11 2.37 -2.17
C GLY A 60 -0.37 2.65 -2.39
N GLY A 61 -0.97 1.79 -3.20
CA GLY A 61 -2.32 1.97 -3.72
C GLY A 61 -2.31 2.66 -5.09
N SER A 62 -3.04 2.07 -6.04
CA SER A 62 -3.03 2.49 -7.45
C SER A 62 -3.37 3.97 -7.65
N ALA A 63 -4.41 4.45 -6.97
CA ALA A 63 -4.81 5.86 -7.03
C ALA A 63 -3.77 6.79 -6.38
N ALA A 64 -3.20 6.40 -5.24
CA ALA A 64 -2.15 7.17 -4.57
C ALA A 64 -0.92 7.31 -5.46
N ASN A 65 -0.44 6.21 -6.05
CA ASN A 65 0.70 6.21 -6.97
C ASN A 65 0.48 7.15 -8.16
N THR A 66 -0.75 7.21 -8.67
CA THR A 66 -1.13 8.14 -9.75
C THR A 66 -1.05 9.60 -9.30
N VAL A 67 -1.62 9.93 -8.13
CA VAL A 67 -1.61 11.28 -7.56
C VAL A 67 -0.19 11.75 -7.21
N ILE A 68 0.63 10.85 -6.65
CA ILE A 68 2.04 11.09 -6.36
C ILE A 68 2.80 11.40 -7.66
N ALA A 69 2.58 10.63 -8.73
CA ALA A 69 3.21 10.90 -10.02
C ALA A 69 2.82 12.29 -10.57
N VAL A 70 1.53 12.66 -10.50
CA VAL A 70 1.07 14.01 -10.89
C VAL A 70 1.81 15.09 -10.10
N LYS A 71 1.94 14.90 -8.77
CA LYS A 71 2.66 15.84 -7.92
C LYS A 71 4.14 15.96 -8.29
N GLN A 72 4.80 14.83 -8.54
CA GLN A 72 6.21 14.79 -8.95
C GLN A 72 6.45 15.44 -10.32
N PHE A 73 5.48 15.39 -11.22
CA PHE A 73 5.52 16.11 -12.51
C PHE A 73 5.15 17.60 -12.42
N GLY A 74 4.91 18.13 -11.22
CA GLY A 74 4.66 19.55 -10.97
C GLY A 74 3.18 19.96 -10.96
N GLY A 75 2.25 19.01 -11.06
CA GLY A 75 0.82 19.27 -10.89
C GLY A 75 0.41 19.41 -9.42
N ASN A 76 -0.73 20.02 -9.17
CA ASN A 76 -1.34 20.07 -7.84
C ASN A 76 -2.37 18.95 -7.72
N ALA A 77 -2.23 18.11 -6.70
CA ALA A 77 -3.08 16.95 -6.54
C ALA A 77 -3.47 16.71 -5.09
N PHE A 78 -4.69 16.23 -4.89
CA PHE A 78 -5.25 15.89 -3.59
C PHE A 78 -5.62 14.40 -3.57
N TYR A 79 -5.37 13.71 -2.47
CA TYR A 79 -5.73 12.31 -2.29
C TYR A 79 -6.61 12.08 -1.07
N SER A 80 -7.80 11.54 -1.32
CA SER A 80 -8.68 11.02 -0.28
C SER A 80 -8.49 9.53 -0.08
N CYS A 81 -8.31 9.13 1.16
CA CYS A 81 -8.19 7.73 1.56
C CYS A 81 -8.52 7.53 3.03
N LYS A 82 -8.47 6.27 3.48
CA LYS A 82 -8.67 5.90 4.88
C LYS A 82 -7.49 5.06 5.36
N VAL A 83 -6.91 5.47 6.48
CA VAL A 83 -5.92 4.70 7.24
C VAL A 83 -6.35 4.67 8.70
N ALA A 84 -5.89 3.66 9.44
CA ALA A 84 -6.14 3.55 10.86
C ALA A 84 -5.10 4.35 11.66
N SER A 85 -5.34 4.53 12.96
CA SER A 85 -4.40 5.18 13.89
C SER A 85 -3.20 4.29 14.27
N ASP A 86 -3.04 3.14 13.62
CA ASP A 86 -1.94 2.19 13.84
C ASP A 86 -0.62 2.67 13.22
N GLU A 87 0.48 1.97 13.50
CA GLU A 87 1.82 2.34 13.00
C GLU A 87 1.87 2.36 11.46
N THR A 88 1.15 1.44 10.81
CA THR A 88 1.07 1.35 9.34
C THR A 88 0.37 2.59 8.77
N GLY A 89 -0.71 3.05 9.39
CA GLY A 89 -1.43 4.24 8.94
C GLY A 89 -0.65 5.52 9.20
N GLN A 90 0.04 5.61 10.33
CA GLN A 90 0.95 6.72 10.63
C GLN A 90 2.11 6.79 9.61
N PHE A 91 2.69 5.64 9.27
CA PHE A 91 3.71 5.55 8.22
C PHE A 91 3.14 6.04 6.87
N TYR A 92 1.97 5.53 6.46
CA TYR A 92 1.34 5.92 5.20
C TYR A 92 1.09 7.42 5.10
N ALA A 93 0.50 8.01 6.15
CA ALA A 93 0.20 9.44 6.20
C ALA A 93 1.47 10.29 6.08
N LYS A 94 2.53 9.90 6.80
CA LYS A 94 3.82 10.58 6.73
C LYS A 94 4.45 10.48 5.34
N ASP A 95 4.51 9.28 4.76
CA ASP A 95 5.16 9.03 3.47
C ASP A 95 4.43 9.74 2.31
N LEU A 96 3.09 9.73 2.32
CA LEU A 96 2.27 10.48 1.36
C LEU A 96 2.54 11.99 1.44
N LYS A 97 2.71 12.51 2.66
CA LYS A 97 3.03 13.92 2.90
C LYS A 97 4.45 14.27 2.49
N ASP A 98 5.41 13.38 2.71
CA ASP A 98 6.79 13.52 2.24
C ASP A 98 6.85 13.53 0.70
N CYS A 99 5.89 12.88 0.01
CA CYS A 99 5.67 12.99 -1.43
C CYS A 99 5.00 14.32 -1.87
N GLY A 100 4.61 15.19 -0.93
CA GLY A 100 4.03 16.51 -1.18
C GLY A 100 2.56 16.50 -1.63
N VAL A 101 1.84 15.39 -1.40
CA VAL A 101 0.42 15.25 -1.76
C VAL A 101 -0.46 15.72 -0.60
N ASP A 102 -1.41 16.62 -0.90
CA ASP A 102 -2.40 17.05 0.07
C ASP A 102 -3.43 15.93 0.29
N THR A 103 -3.93 15.78 1.53
CA THR A 103 -4.79 14.65 1.89
C THR A 103 -5.82 14.98 2.97
N ASN A 104 -6.92 14.22 3.00
CA ASN A 104 -7.94 14.31 4.05
C ASN A 104 -7.44 13.81 5.42
N LEU A 105 -6.33 13.08 5.46
CA LEU A 105 -5.78 12.50 6.70
C LEU A 105 -5.32 13.55 7.72
N ASP A 106 -5.02 14.78 7.28
CA ASP A 106 -4.68 15.90 8.16
C ASP A 106 -5.93 16.60 8.74
N SER A 107 -7.14 16.27 8.25
CA SER A 107 -8.37 17.00 8.59
C SER A 107 -9.04 16.53 9.89
N HIS A 108 -8.85 15.26 10.27
CA HIS A 108 -9.46 14.66 11.45
C HIS A 108 -8.52 13.64 12.09
N PRO A 109 -8.67 13.33 13.40
CA PRO A 109 -7.96 12.21 14.01
C PRO A 109 -8.22 10.91 13.26
N LEU A 110 -7.17 10.09 13.10
CA LEU A 110 -7.28 8.77 12.50
C LEU A 110 -8.15 7.86 13.39
N GLU A 111 -8.96 7.01 12.76
CA GLU A 111 -9.85 6.06 13.44
C GLU A 111 -9.09 4.83 13.95
N GLU A 112 -9.57 4.21 15.02
CA GLU A 112 -9.06 2.90 15.47
C GLU A 112 -9.34 1.83 14.41
N GLY A 113 -8.41 0.89 14.24
CA GLY A 113 -8.52 -0.20 13.27
C GLY A 113 -7.15 -0.69 12.81
N ILE A 114 -7.13 -1.36 11.67
CA ILE A 114 -5.91 -1.87 11.06
C ILE A 114 -5.80 -1.31 9.64
N SER A 115 -4.68 -0.65 9.34
CA SER A 115 -4.46 -0.07 8.02
C SER A 115 -4.24 -1.16 6.97
N GLY A 116 -4.62 -0.85 5.73
CA GLY A 116 -4.45 -1.74 4.61
C GLY A 116 -2.97 -1.95 4.26
N LYS A 117 -2.63 -3.18 3.86
CA LYS A 117 -1.27 -3.60 3.50
C LYS A 117 -1.33 -4.45 2.24
N CYS A 118 -0.41 -4.23 1.32
CA CYS A 118 -0.21 -5.08 0.16
C CYS A 118 1.16 -5.74 0.25
N LEU A 119 1.20 -7.07 0.40
CA LEU A 119 2.42 -7.82 0.24
C LEU A 119 2.72 -7.91 -1.26
N VAL A 120 3.88 -7.43 -1.68
CA VAL A 120 4.31 -7.40 -3.08
C VAL A 120 5.51 -8.31 -3.24
N PHE A 121 5.28 -9.45 -3.90
CA PHE A 121 6.32 -10.43 -4.20
C PHE A 121 6.93 -10.15 -5.56
N ILE A 122 8.24 -9.90 -5.57
CA ILE A 122 9.00 -9.59 -6.78
C ILE A 122 9.85 -10.81 -7.13
N THR A 123 9.62 -11.38 -8.31
CA THR A 123 10.39 -12.54 -8.80
C THR A 123 11.53 -12.09 -9.74
N PRO A 124 12.54 -12.95 -10.04
CA PRO A 124 13.72 -12.53 -10.82
C PRO A 124 13.44 -12.03 -12.24
N ASP A 125 12.28 -12.36 -12.82
CA ASP A 125 11.79 -11.84 -14.10
C ASP A 125 11.04 -10.49 -13.97
N ALA A 126 11.13 -9.86 -12.80
CA ALA A 126 10.51 -8.59 -12.42
C ALA A 126 8.97 -8.59 -12.39
N ASP A 127 8.35 -9.77 -12.42
CA ASP A 127 6.91 -9.92 -12.20
C ASP A 127 6.56 -9.60 -10.75
N ARG A 128 5.39 -8.98 -10.55
CA ARG A 128 4.86 -8.56 -9.25
C ARG A 128 3.58 -9.32 -8.95
N THR A 129 3.60 -10.08 -7.87
CA THR A 129 2.42 -10.78 -7.34
C THR A 129 1.95 -10.09 -6.07
N MET A 130 0.68 -9.70 -6.03
CA MET A 130 0.13 -8.81 -4.99
C MET A 130 -0.85 -9.55 -4.10
N ASN A 131 -0.68 -9.46 -2.78
CA ASN A 131 -1.55 -10.07 -1.79
C ASN A 131 -2.03 -8.99 -0.81
N THR A 132 -3.27 -8.58 -0.98
CA THR A 132 -3.81 -7.34 -0.40
C THR A 132 -4.78 -7.62 0.74
N PHE A 133 -4.47 -7.09 1.92
CA PHE A 133 -5.41 -6.96 3.02
C PHE A 133 -5.92 -5.51 3.06
N LEU A 134 -7.23 -5.32 2.88
CA LEU A 134 -7.84 -3.98 2.79
C LEU A 134 -7.97 -3.26 4.14
N GLY A 135 -7.95 -3.99 5.26
CA GLY A 135 -8.08 -3.42 6.60
C GLY A 135 -9.29 -2.48 6.73
N ILE A 136 -9.06 -1.30 7.28
CA ILE A 136 -10.06 -0.26 7.55
C ILE A 136 -10.72 0.32 6.29
N SER A 137 -10.18 0.05 5.10
CA SER A 137 -10.77 0.49 3.81
C SER A 137 -11.86 -0.48 3.29
N LYS A 138 -12.30 -1.45 4.10
CA LYS A 138 -13.40 -2.38 3.79
C LYS A 138 -14.78 -1.80 4.09
#